data_AF-A0A7X1XTU3-F1
#
_entry.id   AF-A0A7X1XTU3-F1
#
_cell.length_a   1.000
_cell.length_b   1.000
_cell.length_c   1.000
_cell.angle_alpha   90.00
_cell.angle_beta   90.00
_cell.angle_gamma   90.00
#
_symmetry.space_group_name_H-M   'P 1'
#
loop_
_entity.id
_entity.type
_entity.pdbx_description
1 polymer ?
#
loop_
_entity_poly.entity_id
_entity_poly.type
_entity_poly.pdbx_seq_one_letter_code
_entity_poly.pdbx_strand_id
1 'polypeptide(L)' 'REQVVAATGWAIRFADKVEHTAEPTDIELSALRDLEARTALAHGQAPGEA' A
#
# COMPACT_ATOMS: atom_id res chain seq x y z
N ARG A 1 -16.31 3.65 2.85
CA ARG A 1 -17.28 2.63 2.37
C ARG A 1 -17.76 2.96 0.96
N GLU A 2 -18.26 4.17 0.71
CA GLU A 2 -18.71 4.61 -0.63
C GLU A 2 -17.67 4.40 -1.74
N GLN A 3 -16.42 4.86 -1.53
CA GLN A 3 -15.32 4.66 -2.48
C GLN A 3 -15.14 3.17 -2.86
N VAL A 4 -15.23 2.27 -1.87
CA VAL A 4 -15.07 0.82 -2.08
C VAL A 4 -16.22 0.26 -2.92
N VAL A 5 -17.45 0.71 -2.69
CA VAL A 5 -18.61 0.31 -3.48
C VAL A 5 -18.49 0.82 -4.92
N ALA A 6 -18.12 2.09 -5.11
CA ALA A 6 -17.96 2.67 -6.44
C ALA A 6 -16.84 2.00 -7.25
N ALA A 7 -15.77 1.57 -6.59
CA ALA A 7 -14.64 0.89 -7.22
C ALA A 7 -14.88 -0.61 -7.49
N THR A 8 -16.00 -1.18 -7.03
CA THR A 8 -16.25 -2.63 -7.12
C THR A 8 -17.48 -2.92 -7.99
N GLY A 9 -17.31 -3.76 -9.01
CA GLY A 9 -18.35 -4.06 -10.00
C GLY A 9 -19.49 -4.97 -9.53
N TRP A 10 -19.53 -5.33 -8.23
CA TRP A 10 -20.55 -6.21 -7.65
C TRP A 10 -20.94 -5.73 -6.24
N ALA A 11 -22.10 -6.19 -5.77
CA ALA A 11 -22.61 -5.82 -4.46
C ALA A 11 -21.68 -6.29 -3.33
N ILE A 12 -21.28 -5.37 -2.46
CA ILE A 12 -20.39 -5.65 -1.33
C ILE A 12 -21.20 -5.81 -0.06
N ARG A 13 -20.95 -6.91 0.66
CA ARG A 13 -21.39 -7.06 2.06
C ARG A 13 -20.23 -6.66 2.96
N PHE A 14 -20.51 -5.80 3.92
CA PHE A 14 -19.52 -5.42 4.92
C PHE A 14 -19.74 -6.20 6.21
N ALA A 15 -18.66 -6.48 6.94
CA ALA A 15 -18.74 -6.92 8.32
C ALA A 15 -19.41 -5.84 9.21
N ASP A 16 -19.98 -6.28 10.33
CA ASP A 16 -20.64 -5.39 11.30
C ASP A 16 -19.69 -4.30 11.79
N LYS A 17 -18.43 -4.67 12.05
CA LYS A 17 -17.33 -3.75 12.35
C LYS A 17 -16.28 -3.85 11.24
N VAL A 18 -16.01 -2.73 10.58
CA VAL A 18 -14.89 -2.60 9.63
C VAL A 18 -13.82 -1.78 10.34
N GLU A 19 -12.68 -2.39 10.60
CA GLU A 19 -11.54 -1.73 11.22
C GLU A 19 -10.70 -1.00 10.17
N HIS A 20 -9.85 -0.09 10.65
CA HIS A 20 -8.88 0.60 9.81
C HIS A 20 -7.57 -0.18 9.82
N THR A 21 -6.92 -0.25 8.66
CA THR A 21 -5.54 -0.74 8.58
C THR A 21 -4.65 0.13 9.46
N ALA A 22 -3.83 -0.48 10.30
CA ALA A 22 -2.87 0.24 11.13
C ALA A 22 -1.83 0.96 10.27
N GLU A 23 -1.28 2.05 10.80
CA GLU A 23 -0.12 2.69 10.18
C GLU A 23 1.08 1.73 10.19
N PRO A 24 1.94 1.78 9.16
CA PRO A 24 3.15 0.99 9.15
C PRO A 24 4.09 1.46 10.26
N THR A 25 4.86 0.53 10.79
CA THR A 25 5.92 0.82 11.77
C THR A 25 7.14 1.46 11.09
N ASP A 26 7.97 2.14 11.89
CA ASP A 26 9.24 2.71 11.40
C ASP A 26 10.18 1.66 10.79
N ILE A 27 10.17 0.44 11.35
CA ILE A 27 10.99 -0.68 10.86
C ILE A 27 10.49 -1.13 9.49
N GLU A 28 9.17 -1.26 9.30
CA GLU A 28 8.59 -1.61 8.00
C GLU A 28 8.87 -0.53 6.94
N LEU A 29 8.70 0.74 7.30
CA LEU A 29 8.97 1.85 6.38
C LEU A 29 10.44 1.93 5.98
N SER A 30 11.37 1.80 6.93
CA SER A 30 12.80 1.81 6.64
C SER A 30 13.22 0.62 5.78
N ALA A 31 12.75 -0.59 6.10
CA ALA A 31 13.04 -1.78 5.31
C ALA A 31 12.53 -1.67 3.86
N LEU A 32 11.33 -1.13 3.65
CA LEU A 32 10.77 -0.95 2.31
C LEU A 32 11.57 0.08 1.50
N ARG A 33 11.96 1.20 2.10
CA ARG A 33 12.76 2.25 1.44
C ARG A 33 14.16 1.76 1.09
N ASP A 34 14.80 1.00 1.97
CA ASP A 34 16.11 0.40 1.71
C ASP A 34 16.05 -0.64 0.59
N LEU A 35 14.96 -1.40 0.51
CA LEU A 35 14.71 -2.34 -0.58
C LEU A 35 14.49 -1.61 -1.92
N GLU A 36 13.66 -0.58 -1.92
CA GLU A 36 13.41 0.27 -3.09
C GLU A 36 14.71 0.87 -3.61
N ALA A 37 15.52 1.48 -2.74
CA ALA A 37 16.78 2.13 -3.13
C ALA A 37 17.75 1.15 -3.79
N ARG A 38 17.90 -0.06 -3.24
CA ARG A 38 18.75 -1.11 -3.85
C ARG A 38 18.21 -1.59 -5.20
N THR A 39 16.88 -1.65 -5.34
CA THR A 39 16.22 -2.04 -6.58
C THR A 39 16.44 -0.96 -7.65
N ALA A 40 16.21 0.31 -7.32
CA ALA A 40 16.44 1.44 -8.20
C ALA A 40 17.89 1.46 -8.73
N LEU A 41 18.88 1.24 -7.85
CA LEU A 41 20.29 1.13 -8.22
C LEU A 41 20.57 -0.04 -9.18
N ALA A 42 19.99 -1.21 -8.94
CA ALA A 42 20.18 -2.38 -9.79
C ALA A 42 19.55 -2.22 -11.19
N HIS A 43 18.46 -1.45 -11.27
CA HIS A 43 17.69 -1.24 -12.50
C HIS A 43 17.99 0.08 -13.21
N GLY A 44 18.87 0.93 -12.66
CA GLY A 44 19.17 2.25 -13.23
C GLY A 44 18.00 3.23 -13.20
N GLN A 45 17.06 3.04 -12.25
CA GLN A 45 15.88 3.89 -12.06
C GLN A 45 16.14 4.91 -10.95
N ALA A 46 15.39 6.02 -10.97
CA ALA A 46 15.36 6.93 -9.82
C ALA A 46 14.42 6.38 -8.73
N PRO A 47 14.72 6.58 -7.43
CA PRO A 47 13.76 6.29 -6.36
C PRO A 47 12.44 7.04 -6.59
N GLY A 48 11.30 6.38 -6.38
CA GLY A 48 9.96 6.96 -6.54
C GLY A 48 9.38 6.99 -7.95
N GLU A 49 10.00 6.34 -8.95
CA GLU A 49 9.48 6.28 -10.34
C GLU A 49 8.38 5.22 -10.60
N ALA A 50 7.81 4.62 -9.55
CA ALA A 50 6.78 3.57 -9.67
C ALA A 50 5.35 4.13 -9.79
#